data_AF-A0A7S3B1X7-F1
#
_entry.id   AF-A0A7S3B1X7-F1
#
_cell.length_a   1.000
_cell.length_b   1.000
_cell.length_c   1.000
_cell.angle_alpha   90.00
_cell.angle_beta   90.00
_cell.angle_gamma   90.00
#
_symmetry.space_group_name_H-M   'P 1'
#
loop_
_entity.id
_entity.type
_entity.pdbx_description
1 polymer ?
#
loop_
_entity_poly.entity_id
_entity_poly.type
_entity_poly.pdbx_seq_one_letter_code
_entity_poly.pdbx_strand_id
1 'polypeptide(L)'
;MVMDVMSVVPPAICDIALALGGSSYYRMFSMLRLLRVARILRSVRKFQDEWAQASMGWAQAMMISHGVLSLSRCLVKFLLAAHVCACLLKLPSTISGEYEETWLSFYGYCQHKIFAANSSVVLAENGPMMECDSGAKLYIASLYWGVMLMCGITGGPLEREGFSPAEQLIFTVMSIMTGFLWSSIIGTFCDVMASQAPAKRRFNQLIDQLHTFSRETRLPKRLSERVLHYFHRTRHMQNAQERLQLMKFMSPALRGEVALVVSARWLRKVDFLIGTEQSFVVKIATNMSGCIFTPGENCPTNFLYIVSRGLCLHGGKIKKTGETFGHDMVVSLPLLRSLALQGHALSFLEVFRLSRADLLELVQDYPAAASRVRWAALRVAMCRMAQLIRKFVTE
;
A
#
# COMPACT_ATOMS: atom_id res chain seq x y z
N MET A 1 24.55 31.18 -3.07
CA MET A 1 25.43 32.11 -2.32
C MET A 1 24.90 33.54 -2.29
N VAL A 2 24.76 34.26 -3.41
CA VAL A 2 24.25 35.67 -3.40
C VAL A 2 22.80 35.77 -2.88
N MET A 3 21.92 34.86 -3.32
CA MET A 3 20.56 34.77 -2.78
C MET A 3 20.53 34.37 -1.29
N ASP A 4 21.55 33.68 -0.78
CA ASP A 4 21.59 33.25 0.62
C ASP A 4 21.96 34.43 1.52
N VAL A 5 22.93 35.26 1.10
CA VAL A 5 23.31 36.50 1.78
C VAL A 5 22.16 37.52 1.78
N MET A 6 21.46 37.69 0.65
CA MET A 6 20.29 38.58 0.56
C MET A 6 19.09 38.06 1.37
N SER A 7 19.08 36.76 1.67
CA SER A 7 18.09 36.13 2.54
C SER A 7 18.47 36.18 4.03
N VAL A 8 19.54 36.86 4.43
CA VAL A 8 19.91 37.00 5.85
C VAL A 8 19.75 38.44 6.35
N VAL A 9 19.54 39.41 5.44
CA VAL A 9 19.30 40.81 5.80
C VAL A 9 18.11 40.90 6.77
N PRO A 10 18.34 41.40 8.00
CA PRO A 10 17.30 41.52 9.02
C PRO A 10 16.17 42.44 8.52
N PRO A 11 14.90 42.03 8.70
CA PRO A 11 13.74 42.77 8.22
C PRO A 11 13.67 44.20 8.77
N ALA A 12 14.13 44.40 10.01
CA ALA A 12 14.22 45.70 10.66
C ALA A 12 15.10 46.71 9.90
N ILE A 13 16.17 46.26 9.23
CA ILE A 13 17.08 47.16 8.51
C ILE A 13 16.43 47.67 7.21
N CYS A 14 15.63 46.84 6.55
CA CYS A 14 14.84 47.26 5.38
C CYS A 14 13.70 48.20 5.78
N ASP A 15 13.01 47.94 6.90
CA ASP A 15 11.92 48.79 7.38
C ASP A 15 12.43 50.16 7.88
N ILE A 16 13.64 50.23 8.46
CA ILE A 16 14.33 51.48 8.81
C ILE A 16 14.79 52.24 7.55
N ALA A 17 15.33 51.56 6.55
CA ALA A 17 15.73 52.18 5.28
C ALA A 17 14.52 52.73 4.48
N LEU A 18 13.37 52.07 4.59
CA LEU A 18 12.07 52.51 4.05
C LEU A 18 11.52 53.76 4.75
N ALA A 19 11.72 53.89 6.06
CA ALA A 19 11.34 55.07 6.81
C ALA A 19 12.19 56.32 6.46
N LEU A 20 13.39 56.10 5.91
CA LEU A 20 14.35 57.15 5.57
C LEU A 20 14.39 57.52 4.07
N GLY A 21 13.92 56.65 3.18
CA GLY A 21 13.95 56.85 1.73
C GLY A 21 12.56 57.03 1.13
N GLY A 22 12.33 58.13 0.42
CA GLY A 22 11.04 58.47 -0.21
C GLY A 22 10.46 57.40 -1.16
N SER A 23 9.22 57.62 -1.63
CA SER A 23 8.31 56.66 -2.28
C SER A 23 8.90 55.73 -3.36
N SER A 24 9.99 56.09 -4.02
CA SER A 24 10.69 55.26 -5.01
C SER A 24 11.36 54.01 -4.40
N TYR A 25 11.91 54.13 -3.18
CA TYR A 25 12.57 53.03 -2.49
C TYR A 25 11.56 52.01 -1.92
N TYR A 26 10.30 52.42 -1.69
CA TYR A 26 9.24 51.55 -1.18
C TYR A 26 8.98 50.32 -2.06
N ARG A 27 8.91 50.51 -3.39
CA ARG A 27 8.68 49.43 -4.35
C ARG A 27 9.86 48.43 -4.41
N MET A 28 11.09 48.92 -4.34
CA MET A 28 12.30 48.09 -4.37
C MET A 28 12.46 47.23 -3.10
N PHE A 29 12.20 47.80 -1.91
CA PHE A 29 12.27 47.06 -0.65
C PHE A 29 11.05 46.16 -0.42
N SER A 30 9.89 46.47 -1.00
CA SER A 30 8.71 45.57 -0.99
C SER A 30 8.98 44.29 -1.80
N MET A 31 9.69 44.37 -2.92
CA MET A 31 10.14 43.19 -3.70
C MET A 31 11.08 42.27 -2.89
N LEU A 32 11.87 42.80 -1.95
CA LEU A 32 12.70 41.99 -1.05
C LEU A 32 11.85 41.15 -0.07
N ARG A 33 10.58 41.50 0.15
CA ARG A 33 9.63 40.64 0.90
C ARG A 33 9.31 39.35 0.15
N LEU A 34 9.44 39.31 -1.20
CA LEU A 34 9.29 38.09 -2.00
C LEU A 34 10.43 37.09 -1.75
N LEU A 35 11.63 37.55 -1.37
CA LEU A 35 12.72 36.67 -0.94
C LEU A 35 12.38 35.93 0.37
N ARG A 36 11.44 36.44 1.17
CA ARG A 36 10.90 35.73 2.35
C ARG A 36 10.04 34.54 1.94
N VAL A 37 9.26 34.67 0.85
CA VAL A 37 8.49 33.55 0.27
C VAL A 37 9.45 32.46 -0.24
N ALA A 38 10.55 32.85 -0.89
CA ALA A 38 11.58 31.89 -1.31
C ALA A 38 12.24 31.16 -0.12
N ARG A 39 12.46 31.84 1.01
CA ARG A 39 12.92 31.20 2.26
C ARG A 39 11.89 30.23 2.83
N ILE A 40 10.63 30.64 2.90
CA ILE A 40 9.52 29.79 3.38
C ILE A 40 9.42 28.54 2.51
N LEU A 41 9.46 28.66 1.18
CA LEU A 41 9.44 27.52 0.26
C LEU A 41 10.60 26.55 0.49
N ARG A 42 11.81 27.05 0.81
CA ARG A 42 12.96 26.19 1.16
C ARG A 42 12.76 25.49 2.51
N SER A 43 12.34 26.23 3.54
CA SER A 43 12.05 25.68 4.87
C SER A 43 10.94 24.63 4.81
N VAL A 44 9.94 24.86 3.96
CA VAL A 44 8.84 23.94 3.65
C VAL A 44 9.34 22.66 2.98
N ARG A 45 10.20 22.77 1.95
CA ARG A 45 10.77 21.59 1.29
C ARG A 45 11.58 20.76 2.28
N LYS A 46 12.44 21.43 3.05
CA LYS A 46 13.23 20.79 4.09
C LYS A 46 12.35 20.10 5.14
N PHE A 47 11.29 20.75 5.61
CA PHE A 47 10.33 20.16 6.53
C PHE A 47 9.59 18.97 5.92
N GLN A 48 9.19 19.05 4.65
CA GLN A 48 8.55 17.93 3.94
C GLN A 48 9.48 16.73 3.81
N ASP A 49 10.76 16.96 3.51
CA ASP A 49 11.77 15.90 3.38
C ASP A 49 12.08 15.26 4.74
N GLU A 50 12.29 16.08 5.77
CA GLU A 50 12.53 15.62 7.15
C GLU A 50 11.30 14.87 7.71
N TRP A 51 10.10 15.39 7.48
CA TRP A 51 8.86 14.72 7.89
C TRP A 51 8.61 13.44 7.09
N ALA A 52 8.96 13.38 5.81
CA ALA A 52 8.86 12.15 5.01
C ALA A 52 9.77 11.05 5.57
N GLN A 53 10.99 11.40 5.98
CA GLN A 53 11.93 10.47 6.61
C GLN A 53 11.45 10.04 8.02
N ALA A 54 11.06 10.99 8.87
CA ALA A 54 10.60 10.71 10.23
C ALA A 54 9.32 9.85 10.26
N SER A 55 8.38 10.14 9.35
CA SER A 55 7.12 9.40 9.24
C SER A 55 7.33 7.96 8.73
N MET A 56 8.39 7.68 7.97
CA MET A 56 8.68 6.32 7.49
C MET A 56 9.13 5.40 8.64
N GLY A 57 9.99 5.89 9.55
CA GLY A 57 10.43 5.14 10.73
C GLY A 57 9.29 4.86 11.71
N TRP A 58 8.44 5.86 11.97
CA TRP A 58 7.25 5.70 12.82
C TRP A 58 6.21 4.77 12.21
N ALA A 59 5.95 4.86 10.90
CA ALA A 59 4.99 4.00 10.22
C ALA A 59 5.40 2.52 10.24
N GLN A 60 6.70 2.23 10.13
CA GLN A 60 7.23 0.88 10.24
C GLN A 60 7.08 0.31 11.66
N ALA A 61 7.31 1.14 12.69
CA ALA A 61 7.12 0.73 14.09
C ALA A 61 5.64 0.45 14.43
N MET A 62 4.70 1.17 13.81
CA MET A 62 3.25 1.05 14.08
C MET A 62 2.47 0.19 13.07
N MET A 63 3.15 -0.50 12.13
CA MET A 63 2.53 -1.28 11.06
C MET A 63 1.44 -0.53 10.26
N ILE A 64 1.62 0.77 10.06
CA ILE A 64 0.70 1.60 9.28
C ILE A 64 0.86 1.28 7.80
N SER A 65 -0.25 1.12 7.07
CA SER A 65 -0.19 0.81 5.64
C SER A 65 0.43 1.95 4.82
N HIS A 66 1.26 1.60 3.85
CA HIS A 66 1.93 2.56 2.95
C HIS A 66 0.95 3.55 2.28
N GLY A 67 -0.27 3.11 1.98
CA GLY A 67 -1.31 3.95 1.39
C GLY A 67 -1.74 5.12 2.29
N VAL A 68 -1.91 4.88 3.60
CA VAL A 68 -2.31 5.93 4.56
C VAL A 68 -1.22 6.99 4.67
N LEU A 69 0.05 6.58 4.69
CA LEU A 69 1.19 7.48 4.77
C LEU A 69 1.36 8.34 3.49
N SER A 70 1.11 7.76 2.32
CA SER A 70 1.14 8.52 1.07
C SER A 70 0.00 9.55 1.00
N LEU A 71 -1.21 9.20 1.46
CA LEU A 71 -2.34 10.14 1.51
C LEU A 71 -2.10 11.29 2.49
N SER A 72 -1.55 11.01 3.68
CA SER A 72 -1.23 12.06 4.65
C SER A 72 -0.20 13.04 4.09
N ARG A 73 0.79 12.55 3.33
CA ARG A 73 1.76 13.41 2.62
C ARG A 73 1.12 14.30 1.58
N CYS A 74 0.17 13.78 0.81
CA CYS A 74 -0.53 14.57 -0.21
C CYS A 74 -1.39 15.66 0.42
N LEU A 75 -2.05 15.36 1.55
CA LEU A 75 -2.84 16.34 2.28
C LEU A 75 -1.98 17.51 2.77
N VAL A 76 -0.82 17.24 3.38
CA VAL A 76 0.10 18.29 3.85
C VAL A 76 0.59 19.15 2.68
N LYS A 77 0.96 18.53 1.54
CA LYS A 77 1.35 19.26 0.33
C LYS A 77 0.23 20.14 -0.20
N PHE A 78 -1.01 19.64 -0.22
CA PHE A 78 -2.18 20.37 -0.67
C PHE A 78 -2.47 21.60 0.19
N LEU A 79 -2.56 21.42 1.52
CA LEU A 79 -2.86 22.53 2.46
C LEU A 79 -1.81 23.63 2.39
N LEU A 80 -0.55 23.25 2.25
CA LEU A 80 0.54 24.20 2.18
C LEU A 80 0.59 24.94 0.84
N ALA A 81 0.36 24.24 -0.27
CA ALA A 81 0.22 24.87 -1.57
C ALA A 81 -0.98 25.84 -1.58
N ALA A 82 -2.10 25.49 -0.93
CA ALA A 82 -3.25 26.37 -0.79
C ALA A 82 -2.90 27.65 -0.01
N HIS A 83 -2.16 27.53 1.10
CA HIS A 83 -1.66 28.69 1.85
C HIS A 83 -0.72 29.57 1.03
N VAL A 84 0.23 28.97 0.30
CA VAL A 84 1.14 29.71 -0.58
C VAL A 84 0.36 30.42 -1.69
N CYS A 85 -0.61 29.76 -2.32
CA CYS A 85 -1.45 30.36 -3.35
C CYS A 85 -2.27 31.53 -2.78
N ALA A 86 -2.89 31.36 -1.62
CA ALA A 86 -3.63 32.44 -0.93
C ALA A 86 -2.76 33.66 -0.66
N CYS A 87 -1.52 33.45 -0.19
CA CYS A 87 -0.56 34.51 0.04
C CYS A 87 -0.11 35.18 -1.27
N LEU A 88 0.13 34.40 -2.33
CA LEU A 88 0.52 34.91 -3.64
C LEU A 88 -0.58 35.76 -4.29
N LEU A 89 -1.85 35.37 -4.14
CA LEU A 89 -3.01 36.12 -4.64
C LEU A 89 -3.12 37.53 -4.06
N LYS A 90 -2.62 37.74 -2.84
CA LYS A 90 -2.64 39.06 -2.18
C LYS A 90 -1.45 39.94 -2.60
N LEU A 91 -0.35 39.37 -3.11
CA LEU A 91 0.88 40.12 -3.38
C LEU A 91 0.70 41.28 -4.39
N PRO A 92 0.02 41.13 -5.54
CA PRO A 92 -0.12 42.22 -6.51
C PRO A 92 -0.70 43.49 -5.88
N SER A 93 -1.78 43.36 -5.11
CA SER A 93 -2.43 44.48 -4.40
C SER A 93 -1.54 45.20 -3.39
N THR A 94 -0.59 44.49 -2.77
CA THR A 94 0.35 45.10 -1.81
C THR A 94 1.56 45.77 -2.47
N ILE A 95 1.85 45.42 -3.73
CA ILE A 95 3.01 45.93 -4.48
C ILE A 95 2.62 47.15 -5.32
N SER A 96 1.46 47.12 -5.98
CA SER A 96 0.94 48.27 -6.74
C SER A 96 0.53 49.42 -5.81
N GLY A 97 -0.01 49.11 -4.62
CA GLY A 97 -0.61 50.11 -3.73
C GLY A 97 -1.94 50.68 -4.24
N GLU A 98 -2.27 50.38 -5.49
CA GLU A 98 -3.51 50.67 -6.19
C GLU A 98 -4.39 49.42 -6.10
N TYR A 99 -5.41 49.46 -5.23
CA TYR A 99 -6.35 48.34 -5.09
C TYR A 99 -7.50 48.42 -6.10
N GLU A 100 -7.69 49.56 -6.79
CA GLU A 100 -8.82 49.83 -7.69
C GLU A 100 -8.89 48.85 -8.88
N GLU A 101 -7.73 48.49 -9.46
CA GLU A 101 -7.63 47.56 -10.60
C GLU A 101 -7.39 46.10 -10.21
N THR A 102 -7.57 45.76 -8.92
CA THR A 102 -7.28 44.42 -8.39
C THR A 102 -8.54 43.57 -8.23
N TRP A 103 -8.36 42.26 -8.22
CA TRP A 103 -9.45 41.33 -7.90
C TRP A 103 -10.14 41.60 -6.55
N LEU A 104 -9.44 42.20 -5.58
CA LEU A 104 -10.01 42.54 -4.27
C LEU A 104 -11.08 43.62 -4.38
N SER A 105 -10.83 44.66 -5.19
CA SER A 105 -11.81 45.71 -5.44
C SER A 105 -13.00 45.18 -6.23
N PHE A 106 -12.73 44.39 -7.26
CA PHE A 106 -13.75 43.84 -8.15
C PHE A 106 -14.77 42.95 -7.43
N TYR A 107 -14.34 42.09 -6.51
CA TYR A 107 -15.24 41.24 -5.71
C TYR A 107 -15.81 41.95 -4.47
N GLY A 108 -15.55 43.25 -4.31
CA GLY A 108 -16.09 44.07 -3.23
C GLY A 108 -15.41 43.86 -1.87
N TYR A 109 -14.22 43.25 -1.84
CA TYR A 109 -13.43 43.11 -0.61
C TYR A 109 -12.70 44.41 -0.23
N CYS A 110 -12.46 45.29 -1.20
CA CYS A 110 -11.99 46.67 -0.99
C CYS A 110 -12.90 47.61 -1.77
N GLN A 111 -13.56 48.55 -1.11
CA GLN A 111 -14.50 49.45 -1.78
C GLN A 111 -14.26 50.89 -1.34
N HIS A 112 -14.59 51.83 -2.23
CA HIS A 112 -14.71 53.24 -1.87
C HIS A 112 -16.01 53.43 -1.08
N LYS A 113 -15.92 53.84 0.19
CA LYS A 113 -17.11 54.28 0.92
C LYS A 113 -17.45 55.72 0.52
N ILE A 114 -18.63 55.90 -0.07
CA ILE A 114 -19.24 57.23 -0.19
C ILE A 114 -19.93 57.50 1.16
N PHE A 115 -19.45 58.49 1.91
CA PHE A 115 -20.15 58.96 3.12
C PHE A 115 -21.43 59.69 2.70
N ALA A 116 -22.57 58.96 2.70
CA ALA A 116 -23.88 59.58 2.58
C ALA A 116 -24.34 60.06 3.96
N ALA A 117 -23.83 61.20 4.43
CA ALA A 117 -24.43 61.92 5.54
C ALA A 117 -25.59 62.76 4.98
N ASN A 118 -26.82 62.35 5.27
CA ASN A 118 -28.07 63.11 5.14
C ASN A 118 -28.14 64.06 3.92
N SER A 119 -28.51 63.50 2.76
CA SER A 119 -29.04 64.24 1.60
C SER A 119 -28.16 65.33 0.96
N SER A 120 -26.87 65.41 1.30
CA SER A 120 -25.89 66.14 0.48
C SER A 120 -24.63 65.29 0.32
N VAL A 121 -24.24 65.08 -0.93
CA VAL A 121 -22.97 64.43 -1.29
C VAL A 121 -21.86 65.41 -0.94
N VAL A 122 -21.33 65.34 0.28
CA VAL A 122 -20.07 66.00 0.62
C VAL A 122 -18.96 65.09 0.10
N LEU A 123 -18.41 65.43 -1.07
CA LEU A 123 -17.13 64.89 -1.49
C LEU A 123 -16.11 65.33 -0.43
N ALA A 124 -15.57 64.38 0.32
CA ALA A 124 -14.51 64.66 1.27
C ALA A 124 -13.39 65.42 0.53
N GLU A 125 -12.89 66.49 1.15
CA GLU A 125 -11.82 67.37 0.63
C GLU A 125 -10.52 66.59 0.33
N ASN A 126 -10.43 65.36 0.84
CA ASN A 126 -9.52 64.32 0.42
C ASN A 126 -10.38 63.19 -0.16
N GLY A 127 -10.22 62.85 -1.44
CA GLY A 127 -11.10 61.96 -2.21
C GLY A 127 -11.46 60.60 -1.56
N PRO A 128 -12.35 59.81 -2.18
CA PRO A 128 -12.95 58.64 -1.53
C PRO A 128 -11.89 57.67 -1.00
N MET A 129 -11.77 57.55 0.33
CA MET A 129 -10.85 56.60 0.95
C MET A 129 -11.29 55.17 0.65
N MET A 130 -10.38 54.37 0.12
CA MET A 130 -10.59 52.95 -0.11
C MET A 130 -10.48 52.19 1.20
N GLU A 131 -11.57 51.56 1.62
CA GLU A 131 -11.63 50.76 2.85
C GLU A 131 -11.69 49.28 2.47
N CYS A 132 -10.72 48.51 2.97
CA CYS A 132 -10.67 47.06 2.79
C CYS A 132 -11.23 46.33 4.01
N ASP A 133 -11.83 45.18 3.76
CA ASP A 133 -12.32 44.28 4.80
C ASP A 133 -11.19 43.81 5.74
N SER A 134 -11.56 43.36 6.95
CA SER A 134 -10.58 42.90 7.95
C SER A 134 -9.61 41.86 7.38
N GLY A 135 -8.35 41.89 7.83
CA GLY A 135 -7.30 41.01 7.30
C GLY A 135 -7.62 39.51 7.35
N ALA A 136 -8.41 39.07 8.32
CA ALA A 136 -8.88 37.69 8.44
C ALA A 136 -9.87 37.31 7.31
N LYS A 137 -10.85 38.18 7.01
CA LYS A 137 -11.80 37.96 5.91
C LYS A 137 -11.08 37.92 4.56
N LEU A 138 -10.13 38.83 4.34
CA LEU A 138 -9.31 38.85 3.12
C LEU A 138 -8.52 37.56 2.96
N TYR A 139 -7.92 37.04 4.04
CA TYR A 139 -7.18 35.76 3.98
C TYR A 139 -8.10 34.57 3.67
N ILE A 140 -9.28 34.50 4.29
CA ILE A 140 -10.26 33.44 4.02
C ILE A 140 -10.71 33.49 2.56
N ALA A 141 -10.98 34.69 2.02
CA ALA A 141 -11.32 34.88 0.62
C ALA A 141 -10.18 34.47 -0.32
N SER A 142 -8.93 34.88 -0.03
CA SER A 142 -7.76 34.46 -0.81
C SER A 142 -7.52 32.94 -0.74
N LEU A 143 -7.79 32.30 0.40
CA LEU A 143 -7.70 30.85 0.54
C LEU A 143 -8.79 30.14 -0.26
N TYR A 144 -10.03 30.64 -0.21
CA TYR A 144 -11.14 30.11 -1.01
C TYR A 144 -10.82 30.15 -2.51
N TRP A 145 -10.41 31.32 -3.02
CA TRP A 145 -10.05 31.47 -4.43
C TRP A 145 -8.78 30.69 -4.80
N GLY A 146 -7.80 30.60 -3.89
CA GLY A 146 -6.60 29.79 -4.09
C GLY A 146 -6.89 28.29 -4.18
N VAL A 147 -7.82 27.77 -3.37
CA VAL A 147 -8.25 26.37 -3.45
C VAL A 147 -9.03 26.10 -4.74
N MET A 148 -9.93 27.00 -5.13
CA MET A 148 -10.65 26.89 -6.41
C MET A 148 -9.69 26.83 -7.61
N LEU A 149 -8.70 27.73 -7.63
CA LEU A 149 -7.63 27.76 -8.62
C LEU A 149 -6.81 26.46 -8.65
N MET A 150 -6.51 25.90 -7.48
CA MET A 150 -5.80 24.62 -7.38
C MET A 150 -6.62 23.44 -7.89
N CYS A 151 -7.91 23.39 -7.58
CA CYS A 151 -8.80 22.31 -8.02
C CYS A 151 -9.20 22.42 -9.51
N GLY A 152 -8.78 23.47 -10.20
CA GLY A 152 -9.17 23.74 -11.59
C GLY A 152 -10.65 24.09 -11.74
N ILE A 153 -11.29 24.57 -10.66
CA ILE A 153 -12.68 25.01 -10.69
C ILE A 153 -12.68 26.44 -11.22
N THR A 154 -13.29 26.63 -12.39
CA THR A 154 -13.41 27.91 -13.09
C THR A 154 -14.53 28.76 -12.46
N GLY A 155 -14.41 30.09 -12.53
CA GLY A 155 -15.27 31.06 -11.83
C GLY A 155 -14.51 32.11 -11.01
N GLY A 156 -13.17 32.14 -11.12
CA GLY A 156 -12.29 33.05 -10.37
C GLY A 156 -11.93 34.35 -11.09
N PRO A 157 -10.96 35.11 -10.55
CA PRO A 157 -10.48 36.40 -11.09
C PRO A 157 -9.81 36.34 -12.49
N LEU A 158 -10.05 35.30 -13.28
CA LEU A 158 -9.44 35.08 -14.59
C LEU A 158 -10.42 35.30 -15.74
N GLU A 159 -11.72 35.45 -15.46
CA GLU A 159 -12.78 35.35 -16.48
C GLU A 159 -13.33 36.69 -16.99
N ARG A 160 -12.85 37.85 -16.50
CA ARG A 160 -13.50 39.14 -16.82
C ARG A 160 -12.55 40.30 -17.09
N GLU A 161 -13.03 41.23 -17.93
CA GLU A 161 -12.31 42.28 -18.67
C GLU A 161 -11.77 43.46 -17.81
N GLY A 162 -11.54 43.28 -16.51
CA GLY A 162 -11.16 44.37 -15.59
C GLY A 162 -9.76 44.30 -14.99
N PHE A 163 -8.95 43.28 -15.33
CA PHE A 163 -7.64 43.07 -14.68
C PHE A 163 -6.48 43.70 -15.44
N SER A 164 -5.54 44.29 -14.69
CA SER A 164 -4.27 44.75 -15.25
C SER A 164 -3.51 43.60 -15.95
N PRO A 165 -2.85 43.83 -17.11
CA PRO A 165 -2.09 42.80 -17.81
C PRO A 165 -1.03 42.09 -16.93
N ALA A 166 -0.50 42.80 -15.94
CA ALA A 166 0.45 42.24 -14.98
C ALA A 166 -0.22 41.22 -14.03
N GLU A 167 -1.45 41.47 -13.57
CA GLU A 167 -2.20 40.52 -12.77
C GLU A 167 -2.55 39.28 -13.59
N GLN A 168 -3.02 39.46 -14.83
CA GLN A 168 -3.37 38.36 -15.73
C GLN A 168 -2.18 37.41 -15.96
N LEU A 169 -0.96 37.95 -16.12
CA LEU A 169 0.25 37.15 -16.24
C LEU A 169 0.54 36.35 -14.95
N ILE A 170 0.43 36.99 -13.78
CA ILE A 170 0.66 36.34 -12.48
C ILE A 170 -0.36 35.21 -12.26
N PHE A 171 -1.65 35.48 -12.48
CA PHE A 171 -2.70 34.47 -12.37
C PHE A 171 -2.47 33.31 -13.35
N THR A 172 -2.07 33.58 -14.59
CA THR A 172 -1.78 32.54 -15.59
C THR A 172 -0.61 31.65 -15.15
N VAL A 173 0.48 32.23 -14.66
CA VAL A 173 1.63 31.46 -14.13
C VAL A 173 1.22 30.64 -12.91
N MET A 174 0.42 31.21 -12.01
CA MET A 174 -0.11 30.49 -10.84
C MET A 174 -0.98 29.31 -11.25
N SER A 175 -1.92 29.49 -12.20
CA SER A 175 -2.78 28.43 -12.74
C SER A 175 -1.98 27.26 -13.30
N ILE A 176 -0.92 27.54 -14.06
CA ILE A 176 -0.05 26.49 -14.62
C ILE A 176 0.62 25.72 -13.49
N MET A 177 1.21 26.43 -12.51
CA MET A 177 1.90 25.80 -11.38
C MET A 177 0.95 24.95 -10.52
N THR A 178 -0.22 25.46 -10.19
CA THR A 178 -1.21 24.75 -9.38
C THR A 178 -1.83 23.57 -10.13
N GLY A 179 -2.02 23.67 -11.44
CA GLY A 179 -2.48 22.57 -12.28
C GLY A 179 -1.53 21.37 -12.25
N PHE A 180 -0.21 21.60 -12.34
CA PHE A 180 0.79 20.53 -12.19
C PHE A 180 0.77 19.88 -10.80
N LEU A 181 0.63 20.70 -9.75
CA LEU A 181 0.53 20.20 -8.37
C LEU A 181 -0.72 19.35 -8.17
N TRP A 182 -1.86 19.80 -8.69
CA TRP A 182 -3.13 19.08 -8.58
C TRP A 182 -3.11 17.75 -9.33
N SER A 183 -2.59 17.75 -10.57
CA SER A 183 -2.39 16.52 -11.34
C SER A 183 -1.50 15.51 -10.61
N SER A 184 -0.42 15.99 -9.97
CA SER A 184 0.47 15.15 -9.17
C SER A 184 -0.26 14.53 -7.97
N ILE A 185 -1.11 15.29 -7.28
CA ILE A 185 -1.90 14.81 -6.14
C ILE A 185 -2.91 13.75 -6.58
N ILE A 186 -3.65 14.00 -7.66
CA ILE A 186 -4.58 13.01 -8.23
C ILE A 186 -3.83 11.74 -8.63
N GLY A 187 -2.67 11.87 -9.29
CA GLY A 187 -1.82 10.73 -9.67
C GLY A 187 -1.46 9.87 -8.46
N THR A 188 -0.98 10.49 -7.38
CA THR A 188 -0.66 9.75 -6.15
C THR A 188 -1.87 9.10 -5.48
N PHE A 189 -3.06 9.73 -5.54
CA PHE A 189 -4.29 9.15 -5.01
C PHE A 189 -4.69 7.90 -5.83
N CYS A 190 -4.67 8.02 -7.16
CA CYS A 190 -4.91 6.91 -8.07
C CYS A 190 -3.91 5.78 -7.86
N ASP A 191 -2.62 6.08 -7.67
CA ASP A 191 -1.58 5.08 -7.39
C ASP A 191 -1.80 4.38 -6.05
N VAL A 192 -2.19 5.12 -5.00
CA VAL A 192 -2.53 4.52 -3.71
C VAL A 192 -3.72 3.60 -3.84
N MET A 193 -4.82 4.06 -4.46
CA MET A 193 -6.01 3.24 -4.72
C MET A 193 -5.68 2.02 -5.55
N ALA A 194 -4.91 2.21 -6.63
CA ALA A 194 -4.41 1.13 -7.45
C ALA A 194 -3.63 0.17 -6.57
N SER A 195 -2.70 0.63 -5.72
CA SER A 195 -1.86 -0.20 -4.86
C SER A 195 -2.61 -1.01 -3.80
N GLN A 196 -3.89 -0.72 -3.52
CA GLN A 196 -4.68 -1.48 -2.56
C GLN A 196 -4.90 -2.93 -3.03
N ALA A 197 -4.88 -3.85 -2.07
CA ALA A 197 -5.13 -5.29 -2.25
C ALA A 197 -4.40 -5.95 -3.45
N PRO A 198 -3.04 -5.96 -3.49
CA PRO A 198 -2.27 -6.55 -4.59
C PRO A 198 -2.63 -8.02 -4.86
N ALA A 199 -2.93 -8.79 -3.82
CA ALA A 199 -3.36 -10.19 -3.95
C ALA A 199 -4.71 -10.34 -4.68
N LYS A 200 -5.65 -9.41 -4.50
CA LYS A 200 -6.93 -9.43 -5.23
C LYS A 200 -6.73 -9.09 -6.70
N ARG A 201 -5.89 -8.08 -7.01
CA ARG A 201 -5.57 -7.71 -8.39
C ARG A 201 -4.85 -8.82 -9.14
N ARG A 202 -3.83 -9.45 -8.54
CA ARG A 202 -3.15 -10.60 -9.15
C ARG A 202 -4.11 -11.76 -9.44
N PHE A 203 -5.01 -12.05 -8.51
CA PHE A 203 -6.02 -13.08 -8.71
C PHE A 203 -6.95 -12.75 -9.89
N ASN A 204 -7.45 -11.51 -9.97
CA ASN A 204 -8.27 -11.08 -11.11
C ASN A 204 -7.51 -11.18 -12.44
N GLN A 205 -6.24 -10.72 -12.46
CA GLN A 205 -5.37 -10.86 -13.65
C GLN A 205 -5.19 -12.32 -14.07
N LEU A 206 -5.01 -13.25 -13.12
CA LEU A 206 -4.95 -14.68 -13.39
C LEU A 206 -6.25 -15.20 -14.01
N ILE A 207 -7.41 -14.76 -13.52
CA ILE A 207 -8.72 -15.14 -14.07
C ILE A 207 -8.88 -14.59 -15.51
N ASP A 208 -8.46 -13.35 -15.77
CA ASP A 208 -8.50 -12.76 -17.11
C ASP A 208 -7.58 -13.51 -18.10
N GLN A 209 -6.39 -13.91 -17.65
CA GLN A 209 -5.48 -14.77 -18.41
C GLN A 209 -6.11 -16.12 -18.69
N LEU A 210 -6.80 -16.72 -17.73
CA LEU A 210 -7.48 -18.00 -17.89
C LEU A 210 -8.63 -17.91 -18.90
N HIS A 211 -9.40 -16.83 -18.90
CA HIS A 211 -10.43 -16.56 -19.91
C HIS A 211 -9.82 -16.46 -21.31
N THR A 212 -8.70 -15.74 -21.43
CA THR A 212 -7.98 -15.58 -22.70
C THR A 212 -7.47 -16.92 -23.20
N PHE A 213 -6.79 -17.70 -22.35
CA PHE A 213 -6.34 -19.06 -22.65
C PHE A 213 -7.48 -19.98 -23.09
N SER A 214 -8.61 -19.95 -22.37
CA SER A 214 -9.79 -20.77 -22.71
C SER A 214 -10.36 -20.44 -24.08
N ARG A 215 -10.31 -19.17 -24.50
CA ARG A 215 -10.79 -18.71 -25.81
C ARG A 215 -9.83 -19.12 -26.92
N GLU A 216 -8.54 -18.93 -26.73
CA GLU A 216 -7.50 -19.28 -27.71
C GLU A 216 -7.43 -20.78 -27.99
N THR A 217 -7.52 -21.60 -26.93
CA THR A 217 -7.52 -23.06 -27.04
C THR A 217 -8.89 -23.66 -27.36
N ARG A 218 -9.95 -22.83 -27.43
CA ARG A 218 -11.35 -23.25 -27.69
C ARG A 218 -11.82 -24.38 -26.75
N LEU A 219 -11.58 -24.22 -25.45
CA LEU A 219 -12.04 -25.22 -24.47
C LEU A 219 -13.58 -25.35 -24.50
N PRO A 220 -14.13 -26.56 -24.36
CA PRO A 220 -15.57 -26.75 -24.17
C PRO A 220 -16.08 -25.96 -22.96
N LYS A 221 -17.26 -25.34 -23.07
CA LYS A 221 -17.84 -24.47 -22.03
C LYS A 221 -17.83 -25.11 -20.63
N ARG A 222 -18.25 -26.38 -20.55
CA ARG A 222 -18.26 -27.15 -19.29
C ARG A 222 -16.87 -27.32 -18.67
N LEU A 223 -15.83 -27.48 -19.50
CA LEU A 223 -14.46 -27.59 -19.00
C LEU A 223 -13.95 -26.23 -18.52
N SER A 224 -14.20 -25.17 -19.28
CA SER A 224 -13.84 -23.79 -18.89
C SER A 224 -14.44 -23.41 -17.54
N GLU A 225 -15.74 -23.67 -17.33
CA GLU A 225 -16.43 -23.43 -16.06
C GLU A 225 -15.81 -24.21 -14.89
N ARG A 226 -15.46 -25.49 -15.10
CA ARG A 226 -14.79 -26.31 -14.07
C ARG A 226 -13.42 -25.76 -13.71
N VAL A 227 -12.64 -25.32 -14.69
CA VAL A 227 -11.30 -24.75 -14.45
C VAL A 227 -11.41 -23.42 -13.70
N LEU A 228 -12.31 -22.53 -14.11
CA LEU A 228 -12.60 -21.28 -13.39
C LEU A 228 -13.04 -21.53 -11.94
N HIS A 229 -13.96 -22.46 -11.74
CA HIS A 229 -14.43 -22.83 -10.39
C HIS A 229 -13.28 -23.39 -9.53
N TYR A 230 -12.38 -24.19 -10.12
CA TYR A 230 -11.16 -24.65 -9.44
C TYR A 230 -10.31 -23.47 -8.97
N PHE A 231 -9.94 -22.51 -9.83
CA PHE A 231 -9.12 -21.37 -9.43
C PHE A 231 -9.78 -20.49 -8.36
N HIS A 232 -11.10 -20.26 -8.43
CA HIS A 232 -11.84 -19.56 -7.39
C HIS A 232 -11.81 -20.26 -6.03
N ARG A 233 -11.98 -21.58 -6.00
CA ARG A 233 -11.97 -22.37 -4.76
C ARG A 233 -10.58 -22.50 -4.16
N THR A 234 -9.55 -22.43 -4.99
CA THR A 234 -8.15 -22.68 -4.60
C THR A 234 -7.34 -21.43 -4.26
N ARG A 235 -7.95 -20.24 -4.34
CA ARG A 235 -7.32 -18.95 -4.01
C ARG A 235 -6.62 -18.94 -2.65
N HIS A 236 -7.21 -19.59 -1.64
CA HIS A 236 -6.61 -19.62 -0.29
C HIS A 236 -5.30 -20.40 -0.24
N MET A 237 -5.24 -21.55 -0.89
CA MET A 237 -4.00 -22.33 -0.97
C MET A 237 -2.95 -21.63 -1.84
N GLN A 238 -3.34 -20.97 -2.94
CA GLN A 238 -2.40 -20.16 -3.71
C GLN A 238 -1.72 -19.10 -2.83
N ASN A 239 -2.51 -18.38 -2.01
CA ASN A 239 -1.97 -17.44 -1.03
C ASN A 239 -1.06 -18.12 0.01
N ALA A 240 -1.40 -19.35 0.45
CA ALA A 240 -0.56 -20.11 1.38
C ALA A 240 0.77 -20.52 0.74
N GLN A 241 0.75 -20.93 -0.52
CA GLN A 241 1.95 -21.28 -1.29
C GLN A 241 2.83 -20.06 -1.55
N GLU A 242 2.25 -18.91 -1.87
CA GLU A 242 2.99 -17.64 -1.98
C GLU A 242 3.68 -17.29 -0.65
N ARG A 243 3.00 -17.48 0.49
CA ARG A 243 3.63 -17.29 1.82
C ARG A 243 4.81 -18.22 2.04
N LEU A 244 4.72 -19.48 1.58
CA LEU A 244 5.86 -20.39 1.65
C LEU A 244 7.03 -19.92 0.75
N GLN A 245 6.74 -19.35 -0.42
CA GLN A 245 7.79 -18.74 -1.26
C GLN A 245 8.42 -17.51 -0.58
N LEU A 246 7.63 -16.71 0.14
CA LEU A 246 8.16 -15.55 0.88
C LEU A 246 9.21 -15.96 1.92
N MET A 247 9.05 -17.12 2.56
CA MET A 247 10.05 -17.65 3.48
C MET A 247 11.42 -17.88 2.82
N LYS A 248 11.48 -18.10 1.50
CA LYS A 248 12.74 -18.28 0.77
C LYS A 248 13.58 -17.00 0.67
N PHE A 249 12.98 -15.82 0.81
CA PHE A 249 13.70 -14.55 0.85
C PHE A 249 14.25 -14.21 2.25
N MET A 250 13.85 -14.96 3.28
CA MET A 250 14.34 -14.77 4.64
C MET A 250 15.73 -15.40 4.82
N SER A 251 16.54 -14.82 5.71
CA SER A 251 17.79 -15.44 6.17
C SER A 251 17.51 -16.81 6.82
N PRO A 252 18.46 -17.75 6.81
CA PRO A 252 18.24 -19.11 7.32
C PRO A 252 17.73 -19.14 8.78
N ALA A 253 18.25 -18.27 9.65
CA ALA A 253 17.83 -18.18 11.05
C ALA A 253 16.36 -17.74 11.18
N LEU A 254 16.00 -16.61 10.54
CA LEU A 254 14.63 -16.06 10.59
C LEU A 254 13.62 -17.01 9.95
N ARG A 255 14.01 -17.66 8.84
CA ARG A 255 13.20 -18.69 8.18
C ARG A 255 12.88 -19.83 9.15
N GLY A 256 13.86 -20.25 9.94
CA GLY A 256 13.68 -21.28 10.95
C GLY A 256 12.63 -20.90 11.98
N GLU A 257 12.76 -19.71 12.58
CA GLU A 257 11.81 -19.19 13.57
C GLU A 257 10.37 -19.13 13.03
N VAL A 258 10.19 -18.57 11.83
CA VAL A 258 8.87 -18.48 11.19
C VAL A 258 8.31 -19.87 10.86
N ALA A 259 9.14 -20.77 10.30
CA ALA A 259 8.72 -22.12 9.93
C ALA A 259 8.23 -22.92 11.14
N LEU A 260 8.84 -22.72 12.31
CA LEU A 260 8.43 -23.38 13.55
C LEU A 260 7.05 -22.93 14.01
N VAL A 261 6.78 -21.63 13.99
CA VAL A 261 5.48 -21.06 14.38
C VAL A 261 4.37 -21.57 13.44
N VAL A 262 4.63 -21.56 12.12
CA VAL A 262 3.67 -22.03 11.12
C VAL A 262 3.42 -23.54 11.23
N SER A 263 4.46 -24.31 11.54
CA SER A 263 4.41 -25.78 11.53
C SER A 263 3.99 -26.41 12.85
N ALA A 264 4.01 -25.64 13.95
CA ALA A 264 3.76 -26.12 15.30
C ALA A 264 2.46 -26.93 15.44
N ARG A 265 1.41 -26.55 14.69
CA ARG A 265 0.09 -27.18 14.80
C ARG A 265 0.05 -28.61 14.25
N TRP A 266 0.68 -28.86 13.11
CA TRP A 266 0.67 -30.18 12.48
C TRP A 266 1.87 -31.05 12.91
N LEU A 267 2.97 -30.44 13.36
CA LEU A 267 4.13 -31.17 13.87
C LEU A 267 3.77 -32.13 15.01
N ARG A 268 2.87 -31.70 15.91
CA ARG A 268 2.37 -32.51 17.02
C ARG A 268 1.51 -33.71 16.61
N LYS A 269 1.11 -33.79 15.33
CA LYS A 269 0.26 -34.85 14.79
C LYS A 269 1.03 -35.91 14.00
N VAL A 270 2.33 -35.70 13.78
CA VAL A 270 3.19 -36.65 13.08
C VAL A 270 4.10 -37.31 14.10
N ASP A 271 3.74 -38.52 14.54
CA ASP A 271 4.37 -39.22 15.68
C ASP A 271 5.90 -39.30 15.58
N PHE A 272 6.44 -39.54 14.38
CA PHE A 272 7.88 -39.70 14.17
C PHE A 272 8.67 -38.38 14.15
N LEU A 273 7.99 -37.23 14.08
CA LEU A 273 8.61 -35.90 14.18
C LEU A 273 8.60 -35.35 15.60
N ILE A 274 7.78 -35.90 16.50
CA ILE A 274 7.70 -35.46 17.90
C ILE A 274 9.02 -35.79 18.60
N GLY A 275 9.64 -34.78 19.24
CA GLY A 275 10.90 -34.93 19.96
C GLY A 275 12.13 -35.07 19.06
N THR A 276 12.04 -34.63 17.80
CA THR A 276 13.21 -34.47 16.92
C THR A 276 13.82 -33.09 17.09
N GLU A 277 15.06 -32.93 16.61
CA GLU A 277 15.77 -31.66 16.65
C GLU A 277 15.03 -30.56 15.87
N GLN A 278 15.08 -29.34 16.40
CA GLN A 278 14.38 -28.20 15.82
C GLN A 278 14.85 -27.86 14.40
N SER A 279 16.15 -28.02 14.13
CA SER A 279 16.77 -27.82 12.82
C SER A 279 16.24 -28.80 11.76
N PHE A 280 15.98 -30.06 12.14
CA PHE A 280 15.37 -31.06 11.28
C PHE A 280 13.93 -30.70 10.93
N VAL A 281 13.14 -30.27 11.93
CA VAL A 281 11.76 -29.82 11.73
C VAL A 281 11.69 -28.62 10.78
N VAL A 282 12.59 -27.65 10.94
CA VAL A 282 12.69 -26.50 10.05
C VAL A 282 12.95 -26.95 8.61
N LYS A 283 13.92 -27.84 8.38
CA LYS A 283 14.23 -28.38 7.05
C LYS A 283 13.03 -29.10 6.42
N ILE A 284 12.30 -29.88 7.21
CA ILE A 284 11.05 -30.52 6.74
C ILE A 284 10.01 -29.48 6.34
N ALA A 285 9.76 -28.50 7.21
CA ALA A 285 8.76 -27.46 6.98
C ALA A 285 9.07 -26.64 5.73
N THR A 286 10.34 -26.38 5.43
CA THR A 286 10.77 -25.65 4.23
C THR A 286 10.69 -26.48 2.95
N ASN A 287 10.79 -27.81 3.05
CA ASN A 287 10.72 -28.73 1.90
C ASN A 287 9.28 -29.17 1.58
N MET A 288 8.30 -28.83 2.42
CA MET A 288 6.90 -29.10 2.14
C MET A 288 6.35 -28.24 1.01
N SER A 289 5.51 -28.85 0.17
CA SER A 289 4.82 -28.17 -0.93
C SER A 289 3.31 -28.17 -0.71
N GLY A 290 2.64 -27.05 -1.02
CA GLY A 290 1.19 -27.00 -1.08
C GLY A 290 0.66 -27.71 -2.32
N CYS A 291 -0.40 -28.50 -2.16
CA CYS A 291 -1.07 -29.21 -3.24
C CYS A 291 -2.59 -29.19 -3.01
N ILE A 292 -3.34 -29.33 -4.10
CA ILE A 292 -4.80 -29.29 -4.07
C ILE A 292 -5.34 -30.44 -4.88
N PHE A 293 -6.37 -31.08 -4.35
CA PHE A 293 -7.13 -32.11 -5.01
C PHE A 293 -8.59 -31.68 -5.16
N THR A 294 -9.16 -31.94 -6.33
CA THR A 294 -10.60 -31.72 -6.57
C THR A 294 -11.43 -32.86 -5.96
N PRO A 295 -12.72 -32.62 -5.63
CA PRO A 295 -13.59 -33.70 -5.14
C PRO A 295 -13.61 -34.88 -6.11
N GLY A 296 -13.37 -36.09 -5.60
CA GLY A 296 -13.27 -37.33 -6.38
C GLY A 296 -11.85 -37.72 -6.81
N GLU A 297 -10.85 -36.86 -6.62
CA GLU A 297 -9.46 -37.20 -6.94
C GLU A 297 -8.79 -38.03 -5.84
N ASN A 298 -7.89 -38.91 -6.27
CA ASN A 298 -7.04 -39.69 -5.38
C ASN A 298 -5.70 -38.97 -5.16
N CYS A 299 -5.31 -38.85 -3.89
CA CYS A 299 -4.01 -38.36 -3.49
C CYS A 299 -2.94 -39.41 -3.84
N PRO A 300 -1.86 -39.04 -4.57
CA PRO A 300 -0.77 -39.95 -4.90
C PRO A 300 -0.12 -40.58 -3.66
N THR A 301 0.40 -41.80 -3.80
CA THR A 301 1.16 -42.49 -2.75
C THR A 301 2.57 -41.91 -2.59
N ASN A 302 3.30 -42.32 -1.54
CA ASN A 302 4.67 -41.90 -1.24
C ASN A 302 4.84 -40.45 -0.78
N PHE A 303 3.76 -39.85 -0.30
CA PHE A 303 3.78 -38.54 0.32
C PHE A 303 3.11 -38.60 1.69
N LEU A 304 3.63 -37.79 2.60
CA LEU A 304 2.97 -37.45 3.85
C LEU A 304 2.14 -36.21 3.58
N TYR A 305 0.87 -36.27 3.93
CA TYR A 305 -0.07 -35.18 3.74
C TYR A 305 -0.54 -34.61 5.07
N ILE A 306 -0.62 -33.29 5.13
CA ILE A 306 -1.19 -32.52 6.23
C ILE A 306 -2.38 -31.76 5.67
N VAL A 307 -3.58 -32.04 6.18
CA VAL A 307 -4.80 -31.37 5.74
C VAL A 307 -4.82 -29.94 6.27
N SER A 308 -4.73 -28.96 5.37
CA SER A 308 -4.93 -27.55 5.70
C SER A 308 -6.43 -27.22 5.68
N ARG A 309 -7.15 -27.65 4.62
CA ARG A 309 -8.58 -27.40 4.47
C ARG A 309 -9.25 -28.50 3.66
N GLY A 310 -10.53 -28.74 3.94
CA GLY A 310 -11.33 -29.75 3.25
C GLY A 310 -11.37 -31.08 3.97
N LEU A 311 -11.92 -32.08 3.29
CA LEU A 311 -12.17 -33.42 3.81
C LEU A 311 -11.54 -34.47 2.88
N CYS A 312 -10.85 -35.43 3.49
CA CYS A 312 -10.21 -36.55 2.81
C CYS A 312 -10.69 -37.87 3.44
N LEU A 313 -11.06 -38.86 2.65
CA LEU A 313 -11.28 -40.22 3.13
C LEU A 313 -9.98 -41.00 3.04
N HIS A 314 -9.48 -41.52 4.15
CA HIS A 314 -8.25 -42.32 4.19
C HIS A 314 -8.45 -43.55 5.08
N GLY A 315 -8.33 -44.75 4.50
CA GLY A 315 -8.48 -46.01 5.24
C GLY A 315 -9.85 -46.15 5.94
N GLY A 316 -10.92 -45.71 5.29
CA GLY A 316 -12.28 -45.74 5.83
C GLY A 316 -12.59 -44.66 6.88
N LYS A 317 -11.65 -43.75 7.18
CA LYS A 317 -11.84 -42.65 8.14
C LYS A 317 -11.79 -41.30 7.44
N ILE A 318 -12.70 -40.40 7.79
CA ILE A 318 -12.70 -39.02 7.28
C ILE A 318 -11.66 -38.21 8.07
N LYS A 319 -10.75 -37.60 7.34
CA LYS A 319 -9.70 -36.70 7.80
C LYS A 319 -10.10 -35.25 7.59
N LYS A 320 -9.95 -34.43 8.63
CA LYS A 320 -10.31 -33.00 8.67
C LYS A 320 -9.06 -32.12 8.78
N THR A 321 -9.26 -30.80 8.73
CA THR A 321 -8.21 -29.79 8.94
C THR A 321 -7.37 -30.07 10.18
N GLY A 322 -6.05 -30.05 10.00
CA GLY A 322 -5.03 -30.29 11.02
C GLY A 322 -4.67 -31.76 11.20
N GLU A 323 -5.38 -32.69 10.56
CA GLU A 323 -5.03 -34.11 10.60
C GLU A 323 -4.05 -34.48 9.47
N THR A 324 -3.33 -35.56 9.69
CA THR A 324 -2.29 -36.07 8.80
C THR A 324 -2.61 -37.47 8.31
N PHE A 325 -2.13 -37.81 7.11
CA PHE A 325 -2.24 -39.14 6.50
C PHE A 325 -1.05 -39.42 5.57
N GLY A 326 -0.89 -40.66 5.12
CA GLY A 326 0.29 -41.07 4.33
C GLY A 326 1.53 -41.37 5.18
N HIS A 327 1.34 -41.68 6.47
CA HIS A 327 2.44 -42.06 7.37
C HIS A 327 3.15 -43.34 6.93
N ASP A 328 2.52 -44.16 6.10
CA ASP A 328 3.08 -45.39 5.53
C ASP A 328 4.24 -45.14 4.56
N MET A 329 4.46 -43.89 4.12
CA MET A 329 5.57 -43.55 3.23
C MET A 329 6.95 -43.87 3.81
N VAL A 330 7.09 -43.98 5.14
CA VAL A 330 8.37 -44.29 5.80
C VAL A 330 8.78 -45.75 5.63
N VAL A 331 7.86 -46.63 5.22
CA VAL A 331 8.13 -48.06 5.04
C VAL A 331 8.92 -48.28 3.75
N SER A 332 10.01 -49.04 3.84
CA SER A 332 10.89 -49.31 2.69
C SER A 332 10.25 -50.23 1.66
N LEU A 333 9.62 -51.32 2.10
CA LEU A 333 9.01 -52.31 1.22
C LEU A 333 7.74 -51.74 0.54
N PRO A 334 7.68 -51.69 -0.81
CA PRO A 334 6.50 -51.26 -1.55
C PRO A 334 5.26 -52.10 -1.24
N LEU A 335 5.41 -53.41 -1.06
CA LEU A 335 4.31 -54.35 -0.78
C LEU A 335 3.57 -54.03 0.53
N LEU A 336 4.27 -53.42 1.49
CA LEU A 336 3.69 -53.01 2.78
C LEU A 336 3.10 -51.59 2.74
N ARG A 337 3.34 -50.83 1.66
CA ARG A 337 2.72 -49.53 1.37
C ARG A 337 1.42 -49.80 0.61
N SER A 338 0.30 -49.80 1.32
CA SER A 338 -0.98 -50.23 0.73
C SER A 338 -1.58 -49.15 -0.16
N LEU A 339 -1.81 -49.48 -1.44
CA LEU A 339 -2.59 -48.65 -2.37
C LEU A 339 -4.03 -48.41 -1.91
N ALA A 340 -4.59 -49.32 -1.10
CA ALA A 340 -5.95 -49.18 -0.54
C ALA A 340 -6.06 -48.06 0.52
N LEU A 341 -4.96 -47.39 0.84
CA LEU A 341 -4.89 -46.25 1.76
C LEU A 341 -4.60 -44.94 1.03
N GLN A 342 -4.81 -44.87 -0.28
CA GLN A 342 -4.81 -43.56 -0.93
C GLN A 342 -5.86 -42.66 -0.28
N GLY A 343 -5.50 -41.39 -0.09
CA GLY A 343 -6.45 -40.39 0.37
C GLY A 343 -7.40 -40.04 -0.78
N HIS A 344 -8.71 -40.15 -0.57
CA HIS A 344 -9.71 -39.75 -1.56
C HIS A 344 -10.31 -38.40 -1.16
N ALA A 345 -10.22 -37.40 -2.03
CA ALA A 345 -10.72 -36.06 -1.75
C ALA A 345 -12.25 -36.05 -1.80
N LEU A 346 -12.90 -35.78 -0.66
CA LEU A 346 -14.37 -35.66 -0.57
C LEU A 346 -14.85 -34.24 -0.89
N SER A 347 -13.97 -33.26 -0.70
CA SER A 347 -14.18 -31.85 -1.04
C SER A 347 -12.95 -31.32 -1.78
N PHE A 348 -12.95 -30.03 -2.12
CA PHE A 348 -11.69 -29.36 -2.46
C PHE A 348 -10.73 -29.52 -1.27
N LEU A 349 -9.71 -30.33 -1.46
CA LEU A 349 -8.79 -30.77 -0.42
C LEU A 349 -7.48 -30.02 -0.61
N GLU A 350 -7.18 -29.18 0.36
CA GLU A 350 -5.98 -28.36 0.44
C GLU A 350 -5.01 -29.01 1.42
N VAL A 351 -3.85 -29.44 0.95
CA VAL A 351 -2.87 -30.17 1.76
C VAL A 351 -1.45 -29.63 1.57
N PHE A 352 -0.65 -29.72 2.63
CA PHE A 352 0.80 -29.70 2.49
C PHE A 352 1.30 -31.13 2.35
N ARG A 353 2.21 -31.36 1.40
CA ARG A 353 2.80 -32.67 1.15
C ARG A 353 4.32 -32.65 1.29
N LEU A 354 4.87 -33.73 1.83
CA LEU A 354 6.30 -34.03 1.88
C LEU A 354 6.57 -35.32 1.11
N SER A 355 7.53 -35.30 0.19
CA SER A 355 7.94 -36.50 -0.57
C SER A 355 8.71 -37.47 0.31
N ARG A 356 8.54 -38.77 0.07
CA ARG A 356 9.39 -39.80 0.66
C ARG A 356 10.87 -39.59 0.32
N ALA A 357 11.18 -39.19 -0.91
CA ALA A 357 12.56 -38.98 -1.35
C ALA A 357 13.22 -37.88 -0.49
N ASP A 358 12.57 -36.72 -0.41
CA ASP A 358 13.03 -35.58 0.38
C ASP A 358 13.17 -35.93 1.87
N LEU A 359 12.22 -36.70 2.44
CA LEU A 359 12.35 -37.14 3.83
C LEU A 359 13.58 -38.02 4.02
N LEU A 360 13.81 -39.00 3.14
CA LEU A 360 14.92 -39.93 3.28
C LEU A 360 16.28 -39.28 3.05
N GLU A 361 16.36 -38.30 2.17
CA GLU A 361 17.54 -37.47 1.98
C GLU A 361 17.83 -36.65 3.24
N LEU A 362 16.83 -35.92 3.74
CA LEU A 362 16.96 -35.11 4.95
C LEU A 362 17.38 -35.93 6.17
N VAL A 363 16.88 -37.16 6.30
CA VAL A 363 17.17 -38.02 7.46
C VAL A 363 18.65 -38.46 7.51
N GLN A 364 19.39 -38.43 6.41
CA GLN A 364 20.81 -38.80 6.39
C GLN A 364 21.67 -37.88 7.26
N ASP A 365 21.33 -36.59 7.30
CA ASP A 365 22.03 -35.57 8.10
C ASP A 365 21.70 -35.64 9.60
N TYR A 366 20.64 -36.37 10.00
CA TYR A 366 20.08 -36.33 11.36
C TYR A 366 19.92 -37.74 11.94
N PRO A 367 20.97 -38.31 12.56
CA PRO A 367 20.95 -39.69 13.04
C PRO A 367 19.89 -39.95 14.13
N ALA A 368 19.64 -38.99 15.02
CA ALA A 368 18.60 -39.10 16.05
C ALA A 368 17.19 -39.17 15.42
N ALA A 369 16.92 -38.33 14.42
CA ALA A 369 15.68 -38.37 13.67
C ALA A 369 15.55 -39.66 12.84
N ALA A 370 16.66 -40.14 12.26
CA ALA A 370 16.72 -41.39 11.51
C ALA A 370 16.28 -42.59 12.34
N SER A 371 16.76 -42.72 13.57
CA SER A 371 16.33 -43.78 14.47
C SER A 371 14.82 -43.73 14.74
N ARG A 372 14.24 -42.54 14.97
CA ARG A 372 12.79 -42.40 15.20
C ARG A 372 11.97 -42.77 13.96
N VAL A 373 12.40 -42.32 12.78
CA VAL A 373 11.76 -42.67 11.50
C VAL A 373 11.83 -44.18 11.26
N ARG A 374 12.96 -44.83 11.55
CA ARG A 374 13.11 -46.30 11.47
C ARG A 374 12.16 -47.02 12.43
N TRP A 375 12.07 -46.59 13.68
CA TRP A 375 11.13 -47.17 14.66
C TRP A 375 9.67 -47.03 14.22
N ALA A 376 9.30 -45.86 13.68
CA ALA A 376 7.97 -45.65 13.12
C ALA A 376 7.72 -46.55 11.90
N ALA A 377 8.71 -46.70 11.01
CA ALA A 377 8.62 -47.58 9.86
C ALA A 377 8.43 -49.05 10.27
N LEU A 378 9.16 -49.54 11.26
CA LEU A 378 9.00 -50.89 11.81
C LEU A 378 7.61 -51.08 12.41
N ARG A 379 7.13 -50.14 13.22
CA ARG A 379 5.79 -50.20 13.83
C ARG A 379 4.70 -50.29 12.76
N VAL A 380 4.78 -49.44 11.72
CA VAL A 380 3.82 -49.47 10.61
C VAL A 380 3.94 -50.78 9.83
N ALA A 381 5.16 -51.23 9.51
CA ALA A 381 5.39 -52.47 8.78
C ALA A 381 4.83 -53.70 9.52
N MET A 382 5.05 -53.81 10.83
CA MET A 382 4.51 -54.90 11.66
C MET A 382 2.98 -54.91 11.65
N CYS A 383 2.33 -53.76 11.85
CA CYS A 383 0.87 -53.66 11.79
C CYS A 383 0.32 -54.07 10.41
N ARG A 384 1.03 -53.74 9.32
CA ARG A 384 0.61 -54.08 7.95
C ARG A 384 0.81 -55.56 7.64
N MET A 385 1.93 -56.12 8.08
CA MET A 385 2.21 -57.55 7.92
C MET A 385 1.15 -58.39 8.63
N ALA A 386 0.75 -58.02 9.85
CA ALA A 386 -0.35 -58.68 10.57
C ALA A 386 -1.70 -58.61 9.81
N GLN A 387 -2.00 -57.46 9.17
CA GLN A 387 -3.22 -57.32 8.36
C GLN A 387 -3.19 -58.16 7.08
N LEU A 388 -2.04 -58.25 6.43
CA LEU A 388 -1.85 -59.07 5.22
C LEU A 388 -1.95 -60.57 5.54
N ILE A 389 -1.29 -61.02 6.61
CA ILE A 389 -1.40 -62.40 7.09
C ILE A 389 -2.86 -62.73 7.42
N ARG A 390 -3.56 -61.83 8.12
CA ARG A 390 -4.99 -62.03 8.41
C ARG A 390 -5.80 -62.25 7.15
N LYS A 391 -5.61 -61.42 6.11
CA LYS A 391 -6.32 -61.58 4.83
C LYS A 391 -6.02 -62.93 4.17
N PHE A 392 -4.75 -63.31 4.13
CA PHE A 392 -4.31 -64.57 3.52
C PHE A 392 -4.81 -65.82 4.27
N VAL A 393 -5.08 -65.71 5.57
CA VAL A 393 -5.62 -66.83 6.37
C VAL A 393 -7.15 -66.92 6.27
N THR A 394 -7.84 -65.82 5.93
CA THR A 394 -9.31 -65.76 5.85
C THR A 394 -9.88 -65.95 4.44
N GLU A 395 -9.07 -65.77 3.40
CA GLU A 395 -9.37 -66.11 2.01
C GLU A 395 -8.80 -67.50 1.70
#